data_AF-A0A1Q8ZYU0-F1
#
_entry.id   AF-A0A1Q8ZYU0-F1
#
_cell.length_a   1.000
_cell.length_b   1.000
_cell.length_c   1.000
_cell.angle_alpha   90.00
_cell.angle_beta   90.00
_cell.angle_gamma   90.00
#
_symmetry.space_group_name_H-M   'P 1'
#
loop_
_entity.id
_entity.type
_entity.pdbx_description
1 polymer ?
#
loop_
_entity_poly.entity_id
_entity_poly.type
_entity_poly.pdbx_seq_one_letter_code
_entity_poly.pdbx_strand_id
1 'polypeptide(L)'
;MKYLLLFWAGPILLLGSWYYLSLNDMSFGFFMLTRKTHDLVFAIYGNVLGIAPESIPPLVMRAIAVDSTVLFSLVAFRRRKQIAAWWKARQLQGVAARPESLSSAP
;
A
#
# COMPACT_ATOMS: atom_id res chain seq x y z
N MET A 1 13.13 7.70 -7.02
CA MET A 1 11.85 7.29 -6.39
C MET A 1 11.42 5.88 -6.77
N LYS A 2 11.51 5.46 -8.05
CA LYS A 2 11.06 4.12 -8.48
C LYS A 2 11.68 2.96 -7.67
N TYR A 3 13.00 3.00 -7.43
CA TYR A 3 13.69 1.98 -6.65
C TYR A 3 13.29 1.99 -5.18
N LEU A 4 13.14 3.18 -4.57
CA LEU A 4 12.68 3.31 -3.19
C LEU A 4 11.30 2.64 -3.02
N LEU A 5 10.35 2.92 -3.91
CA LEU A 5 9.02 2.30 -3.85
C LEU A 5 9.07 0.79 -4.14
N LEU A 6 9.94 0.34 -5.05
CA LEU A 6 10.07 -1.08 -5.38
C LEU A 6 10.65 -1.88 -4.20
N PHE A 7 11.74 -1.40 -3.60
CA PHE A 7 12.37 -2.05 -2.45
C PHE A 7 11.53 -1.93 -1.17
N TRP A 8 10.65 -0.94 -1.09
CA TRP A 8 9.69 -0.79 0.00
C TRP A 8 8.48 -1.71 -0.18
N ALA A 9 7.82 -1.67 -1.34
CA ALA A 9 6.61 -2.44 -1.59
C ALA A 9 6.91 -3.94 -1.79
N GLY A 10 8.08 -4.30 -2.35
CA GLY A 10 8.47 -5.68 -2.60
C GLY A 10 8.31 -6.62 -1.40
N PRO A 11 8.99 -6.36 -0.26
CA PRO A 11 8.87 -7.21 0.93
C PRO A 11 7.45 -7.20 1.52
N ILE A 12 6.76 -6.07 1.50
CA ILE A 12 5.38 -5.95 1.99
C ILE A 12 4.44 -6.83 1.15
N LEU A 13 4.55 -6.76 -0.18
CA LEU A 13 3.74 -7.55 -1.10
C LEU A 13 4.08 -9.03 -1.00
N LEU A 14 5.35 -9.40 -0.85
CA LEU A 14 5.76 -10.78 -0.67
C LEU A 14 5.14 -11.37 0.60
N LEU A 15 5.31 -10.70 1.75
CA LEU A 15 4.76 -11.15 3.02
C LEU A 15 3.23 -11.12 3.03
N GLY A 16 2.62 -10.06 2.48
CA GLY A 16 1.17 -9.92 2.38
C GLY A 16 0.54 -10.97 1.46
N SER A 17 1.18 -11.29 0.33
CA SER A 17 0.71 -12.34 -0.58
C SER A 17 0.82 -13.71 0.07
N TRP A 18 1.95 -14.01 0.71
CA TRP A 18 2.10 -15.24 1.48
C TRP A 18 1.05 -15.36 2.59
N TYR A 19 0.85 -14.30 3.38
CA TYR A 19 -0.14 -14.25 4.45
C TYR A 19 -1.55 -14.49 3.91
N TYR A 20 -1.93 -13.81 2.83
CA TYR A 20 -3.24 -13.94 2.21
C TYR A 20 -3.46 -15.34 1.63
N LEU A 21 -2.50 -15.87 0.88
CA LEU A 21 -2.61 -17.20 0.27
C LEU A 21 -2.71 -18.29 1.33
N SER A 22 -1.87 -18.22 2.37
CA SER A 22 -1.86 -19.22 3.44
C SER A 22 -3.09 -19.16 4.35
N LEU A 23 -3.64 -17.98 4.58
CA LEU A 23 -4.89 -17.82 5.35
C LEU A 23 -6.10 -18.43 4.62
N ASN A 24 -6.12 -18.32 3.28
CA ASN A 24 -7.15 -18.88 2.40
C ASN A 24 -6.89 -20.35 2.00
N ASP A 25 -5.87 -20.99 2.59
CA ASP A 25 -5.45 -22.36 2.29
C ASP A 25 -5.13 -22.63 0.80
N MET A 26 -4.69 -21.58 0.09
CA MET A 26 -4.30 -21.64 -1.31
C MET A 26 -2.87 -22.17 -1.42
N SER A 27 -2.70 -23.45 -1.12
CA SER A 27 -1.38 -24.06 -0.96
C SER A 27 -0.72 -24.47 -2.28
N PHE A 28 -1.49 -24.79 -3.34
CA PHE A 28 -0.97 -25.25 -4.64
C PHE A 28 0.06 -26.39 -4.56
N GLY A 29 0.06 -27.18 -3.47
CA GLY A 29 1.07 -28.22 -3.19
C GLY A 29 2.34 -27.72 -2.46
N PHE A 30 2.46 -26.42 -2.20
CA PHE A 30 3.55 -25.83 -1.40
C PHE A 30 3.19 -25.83 0.09
N PHE A 31 3.98 -26.55 0.88
CA PHE A 31 3.81 -26.66 2.34
C PHE A 31 3.76 -25.31 3.06
N MET A 32 4.59 -24.35 2.62
CA MET A 32 4.69 -23.01 3.22
C MET A 32 3.41 -22.17 3.04
N LEU A 33 2.57 -22.50 2.06
CA LEU A 33 1.30 -21.82 1.78
C LEU A 33 0.09 -22.49 2.44
N THR A 34 0.31 -23.48 3.30
CA THR A 34 -0.79 -24.13 4.04
C THR A 34 -1.16 -23.33 5.28
N ARG A 35 -2.44 -23.43 5.68
CA ARG A 35 -2.93 -22.84 6.93
C ARG A 35 -2.16 -23.32 8.16
N LYS A 36 -1.79 -24.61 8.21
CA LYS A 36 -1.03 -25.20 9.32
C LYS A 36 0.34 -24.56 9.50
N THR A 37 1.05 -24.33 8.40
CA THR A 37 2.38 -23.69 8.46
C THR A 37 2.25 -22.23 8.86
N HIS A 38 1.24 -21.53 8.36
CA HIS A 38 0.92 -20.17 8.80
C HIS A 38 0.74 -20.09 10.32
N ASP A 39 -0.16 -20.92 10.87
CA ASP A 39 -0.45 -20.93 12.29
C ASP A 39 0.79 -21.28 13.12
N LEU A 40 1.60 -22.25 12.66
CA LEU A 40 2.87 -22.62 13.31
C LEU A 40 3.86 -21.45 13.33
N VAL A 41 4.02 -20.75 12.21
CA VAL A 41 4.93 -19.60 12.11
C VAL A 41 4.48 -18.49 13.08
N PHE A 42 3.19 -18.15 13.11
CA PHE A 42 2.68 -17.15 14.03
C PHE A 42 2.78 -17.58 15.50
N ALA A 43 2.61 -18.87 15.80
CA ALA A 43 2.82 -19.40 17.15
C ALA A 43 4.29 -19.26 17.60
N ILE A 44 5.25 -19.56 16.72
CA ILE A 44 6.68 -19.38 17.02
C ILE A 44 6.98 -17.91 17.26
N TYR A 45 6.54 -17.01 16.37
CA TYR A 45 6.77 -15.58 16.54
C TYR A 45 6.09 -15.02 17.79
N GLY A 46 4.87 -15.46 18.11
CA GLY A 46 4.18 -15.05 19.33
C GLY A 46 4.95 -15.44 20.59
N ASN A 47 5.46 -16.68 20.64
CA ASN A 47 6.30 -17.14 21.74
C ASN A 47 7.61 -16.35 21.85
N VAL A 48 8.30 -16.11 20.73
CA VAL A 48 9.56 -15.35 20.72
C VAL A 48 9.36 -13.90 21.16
N LEU A 49 8.26 -13.28 20.73
CA LEU A 49 7.93 -11.89 21.04
C LEU A 49 7.22 -11.71 22.40
N GLY A 50 6.81 -12.81 23.04
CA GLY A 50 6.04 -12.77 24.29
C GLY A 50 4.63 -12.17 24.13
N ILE A 51 4.04 -12.26 22.94
CA ILE A 51 2.70 -11.72 22.63
C ILE A 51 1.82 -12.78 21.99
N ALA A 52 0.50 -12.57 22.06
CA ALA A 52 -0.46 -13.47 21.44
C ALA A 52 -0.28 -13.50 19.90
N PRO A 53 -0.20 -14.68 19.25
CA PRO A 53 -0.01 -14.81 17.80
C PRO A 53 -1.01 -14.00 16.97
N GLU A 54 -2.26 -13.94 17.40
CA GLU A 54 -3.37 -13.21 16.78
C GLU A 54 -3.18 -11.67 16.84
N SER A 55 -2.33 -11.17 17.72
CA SER A 55 -2.01 -9.74 17.81
C SER A 55 -0.96 -9.31 16.78
N ILE A 56 -0.19 -10.25 16.22
CA ILE A 56 0.91 -9.95 15.30
C ILE A 56 0.41 -9.33 13.99
N PRO A 57 -0.57 -9.90 13.25
CA PRO A 57 -1.00 -9.33 11.98
C PRO A 57 -1.52 -7.88 12.11
N PRO A 58 -2.38 -7.54 13.10
CA PRO A 58 -2.79 -6.16 13.33
C PRO A 58 -1.63 -5.21 13.62
N LEU A 59 -0.61 -5.64 14.37
CA LEU A 59 0.57 -4.82 14.67
C LEU A 59 1.40 -4.56 13.41
N VAL A 60 1.63 -5.58 12.59
CA VAL A 60 2.33 -5.45 11.30
C VAL A 60 1.59 -4.49 10.37
N MET A 61 0.26 -4.62 10.28
CA MET A 61 -0.56 -3.70 9.47
C MET A 61 -0.45 -2.25 9.93
N ARG A 62 -0.45 -2.00 11.24
CA ARG A 62 -0.24 -0.66 11.80
C ARG A 62 1.16 -0.12 11.46
N ALA A 63 2.19 -0.95 11.58
CA ALA A 63 3.55 -0.56 11.22
C ALA A 63 3.66 -0.18 9.73
N ILE A 64 3.08 -0.99 8.84
CA ILE A 64 3.04 -0.70 7.40
C ILE A 64 2.29 0.60 7.12
N ALA A 65 1.14 0.85 7.78
CA ALA A 65 0.36 2.07 7.57
C ALA A 65 1.12 3.34 7.99
N VAL A 66 1.78 3.31 9.15
CA VAL A 66 2.61 4.42 9.63
C VAL A 66 3.79 4.64 8.69
N ASP A 67 4.52 3.59 8.33
CA ASP A 67 5.69 3.68 7.45
C ASP A 67 5.32 4.16 6.04
N SER A 68 4.21 3.66 5.49
CA SER A 68 3.63 4.15 4.22
C SER A 68 3.35 5.64 4.29
N THR A 69 2.72 6.08 5.38
CA THR A 69 2.37 7.49 5.57
C THR A 69 3.63 8.35 5.54
N VAL A 70 4.66 7.98 6.29
CA VAL A 70 5.94 8.70 6.31
C VAL A 70 6.59 8.73 4.93
N LEU A 71 6.64 7.59 4.24
CA LEU A 71 7.22 7.48 2.91
C LEU A 71 6.48 8.37 1.90
N PHE A 72 5.15 8.28 1.84
CA PHE A 72 4.35 9.06 0.91
C PHE A 72 4.39 10.55 1.25
N SER A 73 4.40 10.94 2.53
CA SER A 73 4.61 12.33 2.96
C SER A 73 5.96 12.87 2.49
N LEU A 74 7.04 12.09 2.62
CA LEU A 74 8.36 12.47 2.14
C LEU A 74 8.39 12.61 0.61
N VAL A 75 7.80 11.66 -0.12
CA VAL A 75 7.71 11.71 -1.58
C VAL A 75 6.90 12.93 -2.03
N ALA A 76 5.76 13.20 -1.39
CA ALA A 76 4.93 14.36 -1.67
C ALA A 76 5.69 15.67 -1.41
N PHE A 77 6.40 15.78 -0.28
CA PHE A 77 7.20 16.96 0.04
C PHE A 77 8.34 17.21 -0.97
N ARG A 78 9.01 16.14 -1.41
CA ARG A 78 10.08 16.21 -2.43
C ARG A 78 9.55 16.57 -3.81
N ARG A 79 8.32 16.16 -4.15
CA ARG A 79 7.68 16.44 -5.43
C ARG A 79 6.68 17.59 -5.39
N ARG A 80 6.60 18.35 -4.29
CA ARG A 80 5.59 19.40 -4.08
C ARG A 80 5.44 20.39 -5.25
N LYS A 81 6.56 20.79 -5.89
CA LYS A 81 6.54 21.70 -7.05
C LYS A 81 5.92 21.04 -8.29
N GLN A 82 6.25 19.78 -8.55
CA GLN A 82 5.70 19.00 -9.66
C GLN A 82 4.20 18.73 -9.44
N ILE A 83 3.82 18.39 -8.21
CA ILE A 83 2.42 18.18 -7.82
C ILE A 83 1.62 19.48 -7.98
N ALA A 84 2.15 20.61 -7.51
CA ALA A 84 1.51 21.92 -7.67
C ALA A 84 1.37 22.34 -9.15
N ALA A 85 2.40 22.10 -9.97
CA ALA A 85 2.34 22.36 -11.40
C ALA A 85 1.29 21.48 -12.10
N TRP A 86 1.25 20.18 -11.79
CA TRP A 86 0.24 19.25 -12.29
C TRP A 86 -1.18 19.68 -11.88
N TRP A 87 -1.37 20.08 -10.62
CA TRP A 87 -2.67 20.55 -10.12
C TRP A 87 -3.14 21.83 -10.82
N LYS A 88 -2.24 22.80 -10.99
CA LYS A 88 -2.53 24.05 -11.74
C LYS A 88 -2.87 23.76 -13.21
N ALA A 89 -2.11 22.89 -13.87
CA ALA A 89 -2.40 22.48 -15.25
C ALA A 89 -3.77 21.82 -15.37
N ARG A 90 -4.17 21.01 -14.36
CA ARG A 90 -5.50 20.39 -14.33
C ARG A 90 -6.63 21.40 -14.14
N GLN A 91 -6.45 22.42 -13.31
CA GLN A 91 -7.43 23.50 -13.17
C GLN A 91 -7.60 24.29 -14.47
N LEU A 92 -6.50 24.59 -15.18
CA LEU A 92 -6.55 25.30 -16.47
C LEU A 92 -7.24 24.48 -17.57
N GLN A 93 -7.05 23.16 -17.59
CA GLN A 93 -7.77 22.26 -18.51
C GLN A 93 -9.28 22.19 -18.21
N GLY A 94 -9.69 22.29 -16.93
CA GLY A 94 -11.10 22.36 -16.55
C GLY A 94 -11.78 23.69 -16.92
N VAL A 95 -11.03 24.79 -16.99
CA VAL A 95 -11.53 26.10 -17.43
C VAL A 95 -11.65 26.17 -18.96
N ALA A 96 -10.69 25.63 -19.70
CA ALA A 96 -10.75 25.57 -21.17
C ALA A 96 -11.88 24.66 -21.72
N ALA A 97 -12.40 23.74 -20.89
CA ALA A 97 -13.50 22.84 -21.23
C ALA A 97 -14.90 23.39 -20.85
N ARG A 98 -15.01 24.65 -20.39
CA ARG A 98 -16.30 25.36 -20.36
C ARG A 98 -16.49 26.02 -21.72
N PRO A 99 -17.27 25.43 -22.65
CA PRO A 99 -17.55 26.12 -23.89
C PRO A 99 -18.41 27.34 -23.55
N GLU A 100 -17.91 28.49 -23.96
CA GLU A 100 -18.58 29.79 -24.04
C GLU A 100 -19.72 29.71 -25.10
N SER A 101 -20.55 28.67 -25.04
CA SER A 101 -21.44 28.17 -26.10
C SER A 101 -22.93 28.38 -25.77
N LEU A 102 -23.28 29.27 -24.84
CA LEU A 102 -24.69 29.61 -24.57
C LEU A 102 -25.00 31.10 -24.71
N SER A 103 -24.09 31.90 -25.30
CA SER A 103 -24.32 33.34 -25.52
C SER A 103 -24.10 33.73 -26.98
N SER A 104 -24.88 33.17 -27.89
CA SER A 104 -25.13 33.80 -29.20
C SER A 104 -26.17 33.00 -30.00
N ALA A 105 -27.44 33.30 -29.79
CA ALA A 105 -28.44 33.28 -30.86
C ALA A 105 -29.53 34.31 -30.52
N PRO A 106 -29.85 35.25 -31.43
CA PRO A 106 -30.85 36.32 -31.24
C PRO A 106 -32.29 35.82 -31.24
#